data_AF-A0A1X1TUD6-F1
#
_entry.id   AF-A0A1X1TUD6-F1
#
_cell.length_a   1.000
_cell.length_b   1.000
_cell.length_c   1.000
_cell.angle_alpha   90.00
_cell.angle_beta   90.00
_cell.angle_gamma   90.00
#
_symmetry.space_group_name_H-M   'P 1'
#
loop_
_entity.id
_entity.type
_entity.pdbx_description
1 polymer ?
#
loop_
_entity_poly.entity_id
_entity_poly.type
_entity_poly.pdbx_seq_one_letter_code
_entity_poly.pdbx_strand_id
1 'polypeptide(L)'
;MTAITAIDRGLGADLAEDLAATAFTLAKRFAAGATMWSIAPSWEPHALHIAVEFVHPVIMGKRALPAVALTGPDLVDLVRVSVRPGDIVIAVCGADNADVRSVMRRGPAWGATTIWIGSGERPRAGMADHVLWLDDPDPRLPATGGFVLFYHLLWELTHVCFEHSGLLKPESPEDVCVTCSDEGRLGEVADASPDGTASVRTAHGVENVVTTLVGPVAPGDLVLVHAGTAISRIDEDAS
;
A
#
# COMPACT_ATOMS: atom_id res chain seq x y z
N MET A 1 -20.33 -38.36 -13.66
CA MET A 1 -19.99 -36.95 -13.40
C MET A 1 -19.61 -36.84 -11.95
N THR A 2 -18.32 -36.96 -11.67
CA THR A 2 -17.77 -36.96 -10.32
C THR A 2 -17.46 -35.51 -9.97
N ALA A 3 -18.23 -34.93 -9.06
CA ALA A 3 -17.89 -33.66 -8.45
C ALA A 3 -16.62 -33.87 -7.61
N ILE A 4 -15.48 -33.50 -8.17
CA ILE A 4 -14.25 -33.36 -7.39
C ILE A 4 -14.36 -32.00 -6.69
N THR A 5 -14.88 -32.03 -5.47
CA THR A 5 -14.67 -31.03 -4.43
C THR A 5 -13.20 -31.05 -3.99
N ALA A 6 -12.31 -30.63 -4.87
CA ALA A 6 -10.99 -30.16 -4.50
C ALA A 6 -11.01 -28.65 -4.71
N ILE A 7 -11.14 -27.90 -3.61
CA ILE A 7 -10.92 -26.46 -3.63
C ILE A 7 -9.40 -26.27 -3.76
N ASP A 8 -8.85 -26.50 -4.95
CA ASP A 8 -7.60 -25.86 -5.33
C ASP A 8 -7.93 -24.37 -5.41
N ARG A 9 -7.61 -23.62 -4.35
CA ARG A 9 -7.88 -22.18 -4.26
C ARG A 9 -6.99 -21.36 -5.21
N GLY A 10 -6.27 -21.99 -6.14
CA GLY A 10 -5.56 -21.30 -7.20
C GLY A 10 -4.30 -20.57 -6.72
N LEU A 11 -3.64 -21.09 -5.68
CA LEU A 11 -2.30 -20.63 -5.29
C LEU A 11 -1.27 -21.16 -6.29
N GLY A 12 -1.27 -20.58 -7.49
CA GLY A 12 -0.23 -20.81 -8.49
C GLY A 12 1.15 -20.35 -8.00
N ALA A 13 2.21 -20.75 -8.69
CA ALA A 13 3.58 -20.42 -8.32
C ALA A 13 3.81 -18.90 -8.23
N ASP A 14 3.31 -18.14 -9.20
CA ASP A 14 3.47 -16.68 -9.25
C ASP A 14 2.78 -15.99 -8.06
N LEU A 15 1.57 -16.43 -7.70
CA LEU A 15 0.86 -15.89 -6.54
C LEU A 15 1.54 -16.26 -5.21
N ALA A 16 2.16 -17.44 -5.14
CA ALA A 16 2.95 -17.82 -3.98
C ALA A 16 4.22 -16.96 -3.84
N GLU A 17 4.86 -16.60 -4.96
CA GLU A 17 6.00 -15.67 -4.98
C GLU A 17 5.57 -14.25 -4.56
N ASP A 18 4.45 -13.74 -5.11
CA ASP A 18 3.87 -12.46 -4.72
C ASP A 18 3.54 -12.43 -3.21
N LEU A 19 2.96 -13.50 -2.67
CA LEU A 19 2.66 -13.65 -1.24
C LEU A 19 3.93 -13.62 -0.38
N ALA A 20 4.97 -14.36 -0.78
CA ALA A 20 6.24 -14.41 -0.06
C ALA A 20 6.94 -13.05 -0.06
N ALA A 21 6.98 -12.37 -1.21
CA ALA A 21 7.54 -11.02 -1.33
C ALA A 21 6.78 -10.01 -0.47
N THR A 22 5.44 -10.06 -0.51
CA THR A 22 4.58 -9.18 0.29
C THR A 22 4.78 -9.40 1.78
N ALA A 23 4.81 -10.66 2.23
CA ALA A 23 5.04 -11.00 3.63
C ALA A 23 6.43 -10.56 4.13
N PHE A 24 7.45 -10.67 3.28
CA PHE A 24 8.80 -10.19 3.61
C PHE A 24 8.83 -8.66 3.76
N THR A 25 8.17 -7.93 2.85
CA THR A 25 8.01 -6.47 2.99
C THR A 25 7.27 -6.09 4.27
N LEU A 26 6.16 -6.76 4.58
CA LEU A 26 5.41 -6.55 5.83
C LEU A 26 6.32 -6.75 7.05
N ALA A 27 7.10 -7.84 7.08
CA ALA A 27 8.01 -8.13 8.17
C ALA A 27 9.07 -7.04 8.35
N LYS A 28 9.66 -6.54 7.26
CA LYS A 28 10.62 -5.41 7.30
C LYS A 28 9.96 -4.14 7.83
N ARG A 29 8.77 -3.79 7.36
CA ARG A 29 8.03 -2.60 7.81
C ARG A 29 7.66 -2.68 9.28
N PHE A 30 7.10 -3.80 9.74
CA PHE A 30 6.76 -4.00 11.15
C PHE A 30 8.00 -4.10 12.06
N ALA A 31 9.12 -4.63 11.58
CA ALA A 31 10.40 -4.60 12.29
C ALA A 31 10.90 -3.15 12.47
N ALA A 32 10.66 -2.29 11.49
CA ALA A 32 10.93 -0.85 11.54
C ALA A 32 9.89 -0.03 12.33
N GLY A 33 8.85 -0.68 12.89
CA GLY A 33 7.85 -0.02 13.74
C GLY A 33 6.62 0.54 13.00
N ALA A 34 6.37 0.11 11.77
CA ALA A 34 5.20 0.52 10.99
C ALA A 34 3.86 0.16 11.64
N THR A 35 2.85 0.97 11.37
CA THR A 35 1.43 0.63 11.55
C THR A 35 0.81 0.25 10.21
N MET A 36 -0.05 -0.78 10.20
CA MET A 36 -0.83 -1.16 9.02
C MET A 36 -2.25 -0.61 9.09
N TRP A 37 -2.68 0.07 8.03
CA TRP A 37 -4.02 0.63 7.88
C TRP A 37 -4.80 -0.20 6.86
N SER A 38 -5.82 -0.92 7.31
CA SER A 38 -6.64 -1.78 6.45
C SER A 38 -7.91 -1.08 5.99
N ILE A 39 -8.18 -1.14 4.68
CA ILE A 39 -9.37 -0.56 4.04
C ILE A 39 -10.07 -1.60 3.19
N ALA A 40 -11.40 -1.61 3.22
CA ALA A 40 -12.21 -2.52 2.41
C ALA A 40 -13.58 -1.88 2.12
N PRO A 41 -13.65 -0.81 1.30
CA PRO A 41 -14.85 0.02 1.17
C PRO A 41 -16.10 -0.77 0.72
N SER A 42 -15.92 -1.80 -0.10
CA SER A 42 -17.02 -2.65 -0.55
C SER A 42 -17.35 -3.79 0.42
N TRP A 43 -16.44 -4.11 1.34
CA TRP A 43 -16.49 -5.29 2.21
C TRP A 43 -15.82 -5.01 3.57
N GLU A 44 -16.34 -4.03 4.32
CA GLU A 44 -15.76 -3.56 5.59
C GLU A 44 -15.34 -4.67 6.58
N PRO A 45 -16.05 -5.81 6.70
CA PRO A 45 -15.62 -6.91 7.56
C PRO A 45 -14.20 -7.42 7.28
N HIS A 46 -13.69 -7.34 6.03
CA HIS A 46 -12.30 -7.73 5.73
C HIS A 46 -11.27 -6.78 6.34
N ALA A 47 -11.52 -5.47 6.32
CA ALA A 47 -10.63 -4.50 6.96
C ALA A 47 -10.55 -4.74 8.47
N LEU A 48 -11.71 -4.96 9.10
CA LEU A 48 -11.83 -5.29 10.53
C LEU A 48 -11.12 -6.60 10.87
N HIS A 49 -11.30 -7.64 10.05
CA HIS A 49 -10.64 -8.93 10.27
C HIS A 49 -9.11 -8.78 10.19
N ILE A 50 -8.58 -8.11 9.16
CA ILE A 50 -7.15 -7.85 9.05
C ILE A 50 -6.61 -7.15 10.30
N ALA A 51 -7.31 -6.12 10.80
CA ALA A 51 -6.88 -5.41 12.00
C ALA A 51 -6.84 -6.34 13.24
N VAL A 52 -7.89 -7.15 13.44
CA VAL A 52 -7.97 -8.08 14.58
C VAL A 52 -6.90 -9.16 14.48
N GLU A 53 -6.72 -9.77 13.30
CA GLU A 53 -5.77 -10.86 13.06
C GLU A 53 -4.33 -10.45 13.40
N PHE A 54 -3.93 -9.23 13.03
CA PHE A 54 -2.59 -8.72 13.28
C PHE A 54 -2.39 -8.23 14.72
N VAL A 55 -3.40 -7.62 15.35
CA VAL A 55 -3.29 -7.11 16.73
C VAL A 55 -3.43 -8.22 17.78
N HIS A 56 -4.28 -9.21 17.55
CA HIS A 56 -4.60 -10.29 18.49
C HIS A 56 -4.18 -11.65 17.92
N PRO A 57 -2.87 -11.96 17.89
CA PRO A 57 -2.38 -13.17 17.26
C PRO A 57 -2.99 -14.42 17.92
N VAL A 58 -3.56 -15.30 17.08
CA VAL A 58 -4.23 -16.54 17.53
C VAL A 58 -3.23 -17.53 18.15
N ILE A 59 -1.97 -17.50 17.72
CA ILE A 59 -0.92 -18.38 18.24
C ILE A 59 -0.28 -17.77 19.48
N MET A 60 -0.35 -18.51 20.58
CA MET A 60 0.27 -18.14 21.86
C MET A 60 1.75 -17.78 21.70
N GLY A 61 2.14 -16.62 22.20
CA GLY A 61 3.53 -16.15 22.21
C GLY A 61 3.98 -15.40 20.95
N LYS A 62 3.14 -15.28 19.91
CA LYS A 62 3.45 -14.43 18.75
C LYS A 62 3.28 -12.94 19.10
N ARG A 63 4.09 -12.10 18.46
CA ARG A 63 4.10 -10.65 18.65
C ARG A 63 2.84 -10.03 18.06
N ALA A 64 2.14 -9.20 18.82
CA ALA A 64 1.09 -8.33 18.28
C ALA A 64 1.68 -7.29 17.31
N LEU A 65 1.07 -7.15 16.14
CA LEU A 65 1.48 -6.21 15.08
C LEU A 65 0.46 -5.06 14.99
N PRO A 66 0.90 -3.78 15.00
CA PRO A 66 -0.04 -2.66 14.98
C PRO A 66 -0.83 -2.62 13.68
N ALA A 67 -2.15 -2.85 13.76
CA ALA A 67 -3.04 -2.77 12.62
C ALA A 67 -4.38 -2.12 13.01
N VAL A 68 -4.90 -1.27 12.13
CA VAL A 68 -6.14 -0.50 12.37
C VAL A 68 -6.99 -0.52 11.10
N ALA A 69 -8.27 -0.84 11.26
CA ALA A 69 -9.25 -0.76 10.19
C ALA A 69 -9.78 0.67 10.04
N LEU A 70 -9.78 1.19 8.82
CA LEU A 70 -10.38 2.46 8.47
C LEU A 70 -11.66 2.18 7.67
N THR A 71 -12.80 2.57 8.24
CA THR A 71 -14.16 2.31 7.72
C THR A 71 -14.97 3.61 7.66
N GLY A 72 -16.00 3.67 6.83
CA GLY A 72 -16.84 4.85 6.67
C GLY A 72 -16.47 5.74 5.47
N PRO A 73 -17.09 6.93 5.36
CA PRO A 73 -16.93 7.83 4.22
C PRO A 73 -15.57 8.53 4.21
N ASP A 74 -15.29 9.25 3.12
CA ASP A 74 -14.08 10.08 2.94
C ASP A 74 -12.77 9.30 3.11
N LEU A 75 -12.76 8.08 2.57
CA LEU A 75 -11.69 7.09 2.78
C LEU A 75 -10.30 7.62 2.44
N VAL A 76 -10.17 8.39 1.35
CA VAL A 76 -8.89 8.97 0.92
C VAL A 76 -8.33 9.91 1.99
N ASP A 77 -9.17 10.80 2.53
CA ASP A 77 -8.76 11.75 3.57
C ASP A 77 -8.46 11.06 4.89
N LEU A 78 -9.26 10.05 5.25
CA LEU A 78 -9.05 9.24 6.43
C LEU A 78 -7.70 8.51 6.40
N VAL A 79 -7.35 7.91 5.26
CA VAL A 79 -6.03 7.30 5.07
C VAL A 79 -4.93 8.36 5.12
N ARG A 80 -5.11 9.48 4.40
CA ARG A 80 -4.11 10.57 4.30
C ARG A 80 -3.72 11.13 5.67
N VAL A 81 -4.67 11.33 6.58
CA VAL A 81 -4.41 11.87 7.92
C VAL A 81 -3.84 10.82 8.89
N SER A 82 -4.14 9.54 8.65
CA SER A 82 -3.71 8.44 9.53
C SER A 82 -2.27 8.01 9.27
N VAL A 83 -1.92 7.87 8.00
CA VAL A 83 -0.65 7.28 7.54
C VAL A 83 0.55 8.19 7.85
N ARG A 84 1.60 7.58 8.40
CA ARG A 84 2.94 8.17 8.53
C ARG A 84 3.92 7.52 7.54
N PRO A 85 5.02 8.22 7.17
CA PRO A 85 6.07 7.59 6.39
C PRO A 85 6.58 6.30 7.04
N GLY A 86 6.67 5.23 6.25
CA GLY A 86 7.03 3.90 6.70
C GLY A 86 5.86 2.99 7.06
N ASP A 87 4.63 3.53 7.18
CA ASP A 87 3.42 2.73 7.41
C ASP A 87 3.03 1.89 6.18
N ILE A 88 2.06 1.00 6.39
CA ILE A 88 1.49 0.13 5.36
C ILE A 88 0.02 0.51 5.16
N VAL A 89 -0.45 0.55 3.93
CA VAL A 89 -1.88 0.57 3.60
C VAL A 89 -2.22 -0.70 2.85
N ILE A 90 -3.17 -1.48 3.36
CA ILE A 90 -3.67 -2.70 2.73
C ILE A 90 -5.14 -2.53 2.35
N ALA A 91 -5.47 -2.70 1.07
CA ALA A 91 -6.85 -2.62 0.59
C ALA A 91 -7.39 -3.98 0.16
N VAL A 92 -8.67 -4.21 0.42
CA VAL A 92 -9.45 -5.34 -0.12
C VAL A 92 -10.63 -4.79 -0.92
N CYS A 93 -10.52 -4.76 -2.24
CA CYS A 93 -11.58 -4.30 -3.16
C CYS A 93 -11.31 -4.74 -4.61
N GLY A 94 -12.29 -4.57 -5.51
CA GLY A 94 -12.08 -4.66 -6.95
C GLY A 94 -11.21 -3.52 -7.51
N ALA A 95 -10.58 -3.74 -8.67
CA ALA A 95 -9.61 -2.81 -9.27
C ALA A 95 -10.21 -1.47 -9.73
N ASP A 96 -11.53 -1.41 -9.90
CA ASP A 96 -12.32 -0.27 -10.36
C ASP A 96 -12.72 0.69 -9.24
N ASN A 97 -12.44 0.36 -7.97
CA ASN A 97 -12.77 1.23 -6.85
C ASN A 97 -11.97 2.54 -6.87
N ALA A 98 -12.65 3.67 -7.09
CA ALA A 98 -12.02 4.98 -7.27
C ALA A 98 -11.24 5.45 -6.04
N ASP A 99 -11.78 5.25 -4.83
CA ASP A 99 -11.13 5.68 -3.59
C ASP A 99 -9.84 4.91 -3.33
N VAL A 100 -9.88 3.58 -3.50
CA VAL A 100 -8.67 2.75 -3.35
C VAL A 100 -7.65 3.09 -4.42
N ARG A 101 -8.04 3.30 -5.68
CA ARG A 101 -7.11 3.79 -6.71
C ARG A 101 -6.44 5.11 -6.32
N SER A 102 -7.19 6.05 -5.77
CA SER A 102 -6.66 7.34 -5.30
C SER A 102 -5.67 7.13 -4.15
N VAL A 103 -6.01 6.28 -3.18
CA VAL A 103 -5.12 5.92 -2.06
C VAL A 103 -3.84 5.28 -2.55
N MET A 104 -3.90 4.29 -3.43
CA MET A 104 -2.70 3.58 -3.91
C MET A 104 -1.78 4.51 -4.71
N ARG A 105 -2.36 5.40 -5.52
CA ARG A 105 -1.61 6.41 -6.27
C ARG A 105 -0.92 7.44 -5.37
N ARG A 106 -1.55 7.84 -4.26
CA ARG A 106 -1.01 8.84 -3.32
C ARG A 106 -0.09 8.23 -2.25
N GLY A 107 -0.24 6.93 -1.96
CA GLY A 107 0.52 6.19 -0.95
C GLY A 107 2.03 6.44 -0.98
N PRO A 108 2.69 6.38 -2.16
CA PRO A 108 4.12 6.67 -2.26
C PRO A 108 4.50 8.09 -1.82
N ALA A 109 3.69 9.11 -2.15
CA ALA A 109 3.91 10.49 -1.68
C ALA A 109 3.73 10.63 -0.16
N TRP A 110 2.95 9.73 0.46
CA TRP A 110 2.79 9.66 1.92
C TRP A 110 3.91 8.85 2.59
N GLY A 111 4.76 8.18 1.81
CA GLY A 111 5.78 7.26 2.29
C GLY A 111 5.22 5.91 2.74
N ALA A 112 4.01 5.56 2.32
CA ALA A 112 3.34 4.32 2.69
C ALA A 112 3.70 3.21 1.70
N THR A 113 3.87 1.98 2.21
CA THR A 113 3.85 0.78 1.37
C THR A 113 2.42 0.35 1.11
N THR A 114 2.09 0.05 -0.13
CA THR A 114 0.74 -0.21 -0.61
C THR A 114 0.55 -1.67 -1.00
N ILE A 115 -0.48 -2.31 -0.45
CA ILE A 115 -0.85 -3.70 -0.73
C ILE A 115 -2.31 -3.72 -1.20
N TRP A 116 -2.58 -4.39 -2.30
CA TRP A 116 -3.94 -4.50 -2.85
C TRP A 116 -4.33 -5.96 -3.05
N ILE A 117 -5.34 -6.40 -2.29
CA ILE A 117 -5.99 -7.70 -2.42
C ILE A 117 -7.31 -7.53 -3.20
N GLY A 118 -7.56 -8.41 -4.18
CA GLY A 118 -8.83 -8.45 -4.89
C GLY A 118 -8.95 -9.60 -5.86
N SER A 119 -9.93 -9.51 -6.76
CA SER A 119 -10.22 -10.53 -7.76
C SER A 119 -10.87 -9.95 -9.01
N GLY A 120 -10.94 -10.74 -10.08
CA GLY A 120 -11.46 -10.31 -11.38
C GLY A 120 -10.41 -9.58 -12.20
N GLU A 121 -10.78 -8.49 -12.87
CA GLU A 121 -9.82 -7.69 -13.64
C GLU A 121 -8.74 -7.11 -12.72
N ARG A 122 -7.47 -7.43 -13.00
CA ARG A 122 -6.33 -7.01 -12.18
C ARG A 122 -6.03 -5.52 -12.41
N PRO A 123 -5.67 -4.76 -11.37
CA PRO A 123 -5.19 -3.39 -11.58
C PRO A 123 -3.94 -3.38 -12.46
N ARG A 124 -3.72 -2.25 -13.15
CA ARG A 124 -2.51 -2.04 -13.97
C ARG A 124 -1.25 -2.24 -13.13
N ALA A 125 -0.19 -2.73 -13.78
CA ALA A 125 1.11 -2.88 -13.13
C ALA A 125 1.59 -1.55 -12.54
N GLY A 126 2.19 -1.59 -11.34
CA GLY A 126 2.68 -0.41 -10.65
C GLY A 126 1.62 0.42 -9.93
N MET A 127 0.34 0.00 -9.93
CA MET A 127 -0.71 0.69 -9.16
C MET A 127 -0.54 0.56 -7.65
N ALA A 128 0.14 -0.48 -7.16
CA ALA A 128 0.50 -0.69 -5.76
C ALA A 128 1.84 -1.44 -5.68
N ASP A 129 2.55 -1.35 -4.57
CA ASP A 129 3.83 -2.05 -4.35
C ASP A 129 3.64 -3.57 -4.40
N HIS A 130 2.51 -4.05 -3.87
CA HIS A 130 2.14 -5.46 -3.89
C HIS A 130 0.69 -5.64 -4.32
N VAL A 131 0.45 -6.52 -5.29
CA VAL A 131 -0.90 -6.88 -5.76
C VAL A 131 -1.09 -8.38 -5.59
N LEU A 132 -2.05 -8.78 -4.76
CA LEU A 132 -2.41 -10.17 -4.51
C LEU A 132 -3.80 -10.41 -5.08
N TRP A 133 -3.87 -11.11 -6.21
CA TRP A 133 -5.09 -11.18 -7.00
C TRP A 133 -5.53 -12.61 -7.27
N LEU A 134 -6.81 -12.88 -7.04
CA LEU A 134 -7.44 -14.14 -7.41
C LEU A 134 -8.00 -14.06 -8.83
N ASP A 135 -7.60 -15.00 -9.67
CA ASP A 135 -8.19 -15.20 -11.00
C ASP A 135 -9.50 -16.00 -10.89
N ASP A 136 -10.47 -15.42 -10.19
CA ASP A 136 -11.81 -15.98 -10.01
C ASP A 136 -12.85 -14.86 -10.18
N PRO A 137 -13.70 -14.91 -11.23
CA PRO A 137 -14.74 -13.92 -11.47
C PRO A 137 -16.01 -14.14 -10.61
N ASP A 138 -16.06 -15.13 -9.71
CA ASP A 138 -17.23 -15.39 -8.87
C ASP A 138 -17.52 -14.17 -7.98
N PRO A 139 -18.69 -13.51 -8.13
CA PRO A 139 -19.05 -12.35 -7.32
C PRO A 139 -19.20 -12.67 -5.82
N ARG A 140 -19.25 -13.95 -5.45
CA ARG A 140 -19.32 -14.42 -4.06
C ARG A 140 -17.95 -14.60 -3.42
N LEU A 141 -16.85 -14.48 -4.18
CA LEU A 141 -15.49 -14.66 -3.68
C LEU A 141 -15.17 -13.87 -2.39
N PRO A 142 -15.66 -12.62 -2.22
CA PRO A 142 -15.47 -11.89 -0.97
C PRO A 142 -16.05 -12.61 0.26
N ALA A 143 -17.01 -13.52 0.08
CA ALA A 143 -17.67 -14.28 1.15
C ALA A 143 -17.30 -15.77 1.20
N THR A 144 -16.58 -16.32 0.21
CA THR A 144 -16.16 -17.74 0.19
C THR A 144 -14.80 -17.97 0.89
N GLY A 145 -14.15 -16.89 1.31
CA GLY A 145 -12.93 -16.92 2.11
C GLY A 145 -11.63 -16.86 1.32
N GLY A 146 -11.66 -16.58 0.02
CA GLY A 146 -10.45 -16.41 -0.81
C GLY A 146 -9.53 -15.32 -0.26
N PHE A 147 -10.07 -14.12 0.00
CA PHE A 147 -9.30 -13.02 0.61
C PHE A 147 -8.84 -13.35 2.03
N VAL A 148 -9.65 -14.10 2.79
CA VAL A 148 -9.30 -14.56 4.15
C VAL A 148 -8.00 -15.35 4.14
N LEU A 149 -7.86 -16.25 3.17
CA LEU A 149 -6.64 -17.03 3.02
C LEU A 149 -5.41 -16.14 2.81
N PHE A 150 -5.51 -15.08 1.99
CA PHE A 150 -4.36 -14.21 1.74
C PHE A 150 -3.87 -13.51 3.00
N TYR A 151 -4.74 -12.82 3.74
CA TYR A 151 -4.26 -12.11 4.92
C TYR A 151 -3.88 -13.04 6.08
N HIS A 152 -4.44 -14.25 6.15
CA HIS A 152 -3.95 -15.28 7.08
C HIS A 152 -2.55 -15.79 6.70
N LEU A 153 -2.30 -16.06 5.42
CA LEU A 153 -0.96 -16.44 4.95
C LEU A 153 0.05 -15.30 5.11
N LEU A 154 -0.35 -14.06 4.81
CA LEU A 154 0.50 -12.89 5.08
C LEU A 154 0.87 -12.79 6.55
N TRP A 155 -0.10 -12.97 7.45
CA TRP A 155 0.16 -12.97 8.89
C TRP A 155 1.16 -14.07 9.28
N GLU A 156 0.95 -15.30 8.81
CA GLU A 156 1.81 -16.45 9.15
C GLU A 156 3.24 -16.26 8.61
N LEU A 157 3.38 -15.94 7.33
CA LEU A 157 4.66 -15.76 6.66
C LEU A 157 5.43 -14.54 7.20
N THR A 158 4.73 -13.47 7.58
CA THR A 158 5.35 -12.32 8.27
C THR A 158 5.97 -12.76 9.58
N HIS A 159 5.28 -13.62 10.34
CA HIS A 159 5.81 -14.17 11.59
C HIS A 159 6.97 -15.14 11.39
N VAL A 160 6.95 -15.95 10.33
CA VAL A 160 8.10 -16.79 9.94
C VAL A 160 9.33 -15.91 9.70
N CYS A 161 9.19 -14.76 9.04
CA CYS A 161 10.31 -13.83 8.85
C CYS A 161 10.89 -13.31 10.18
N PHE A 162 10.06 -13.09 11.21
CA PHE A 162 10.57 -12.69 12.54
C PHE A 162 11.39 -13.79 13.23
N GLU A 163 11.10 -15.05 12.98
CA GLU A 163 11.89 -16.18 13.47
C GLU A 163 13.28 -16.22 12.81
N HIS A 164 13.41 -15.62 11.63
CA HIS A 164 14.66 -15.45 10.88
C HIS A 164 15.13 -13.98 10.87
N SER A 165 15.15 -13.32 12.03
CA SER A 165 15.46 -11.89 12.20
C SER A 165 16.75 -11.38 11.53
N GLY A 166 17.70 -12.25 11.19
CA GLY A 166 18.87 -11.91 10.36
C GLY A 166 18.50 -11.34 8.99
N LEU A 167 17.36 -11.73 8.43
CA LEU A 167 16.80 -11.23 7.16
C LEU A 167 16.23 -9.81 7.28
N LEU A 168 15.95 -9.34 8.50
CA LEU A 168 15.27 -8.06 8.76
C LEU A 168 16.24 -6.93 9.14
N LYS A 169 17.55 -7.21 9.13
CA LYS A 169 18.55 -6.18 9.37
C LYS A 169 18.53 -5.20 8.20
N PRO A 170 18.51 -3.87 8.46
CA PRO A 170 18.61 -2.90 7.40
C PRO A 170 19.92 -3.11 6.65
N GLU A 171 19.86 -3.08 5.31
CA GLU A 171 21.07 -2.95 4.51
C GLU A 171 21.70 -1.60 4.82
N SER A 172 23.04 -1.57 4.90
CA SER A 172 23.78 -0.32 5.11
C SER A 172 23.39 0.65 4.00
N PRO A 173 22.92 1.87 4.31
CA PRO A 173 22.63 2.84 3.26
C PRO A 173 23.90 3.10 2.47
N GLU A 174 23.87 2.91 1.16
CA GLU A 174 24.90 3.47 0.30
C GLU A 174 24.76 4.99 0.37
N ASP A 175 25.87 5.70 0.60
CA ASP A 175 25.91 7.17 0.61
C ASP A 175 25.67 7.70 -0.82
N VAL A 176 24.41 7.68 -1.26
CA VAL A 176 24.00 8.23 -2.55
C VAL A 176 23.68 9.71 -2.36
N CYS A 177 24.43 10.56 -3.06
CA CYS A 177 24.17 11.99 -3.10
C CYS A 177 22.81 12.26 -3.75
N VAL A 178 21.83 12.76 -2.99
CA VAL A 178 20.46 13.03 -3.46
C VAL A 178 20.41 14.04 -4.63
N THR A 179 21.39 14.94 -4.74
CA THR A 179 21.52 15.88 -5.87
C THR A 179 22.19 15.29 -7.11
N CYS A 180 22.88 14.15 -6.98
CA CYS A 180 23.43 13.41 -8.11
C CYS A 180 22.62 12.15 -8.45
N SER A 181 21.59 11.85 -7.66
CA SER A 181 20.60 10.83 -7.95
C SER A 181 19.65 11.38 -9.00
N ASP A 182 19.53 10.72 -10.14
CA ASP A 182 18.54 11.03 -11.19
C ASP A 182 17.10 10.64 -10.77
N GLU A 183 16.84 10.48 -9.46
CA GLU A 183 15.57 10.01 -8.93
C GLU A 183 14.56 11.15 -8.79
N GLY A 184 13.40 10.98 -9.40
CA GLY A 184 12.22 11.81 -9.18
C GLY A 184 11.37 11.20 -8.06
N ARG A 185 11.01 12.01 -7.06
CA ARG A 185 10.17 11.58 -5.93
C ARG A 185 8.75 12.06 -6.11
N LEU A 186 7.78 11.18 -5.87
CA LEU A 186 6.37 11.58 -5.89
C LEU A 186 6.08 12.49 -4.68
N GLY A 187 5.36 13.58 -4.93
CA GLY A 187 4.88 14.51 -3.92
C GLY A 187 3.41 14.87 -4.11
N GLU A 188 2.72 15.14 -3.01
CA GLU A 188 1.35 15.66 -2.98
C GLU A 188 1.40 17.12 -2.52
N VAL A 189 0.85 18.02 -3.32
CA VAL A 189 0.76 19.44 -2.97
C VAL A 189 -0.15 19.61 -1.76
N ALA A 190 0.39 20.16 -0.67
CA ALA A 190 -0.35 20.45 0.55
C ALA A 190 -0.94 21.86 0.51
N ASP A 191 -0.15 22.83 0.05
CA ASP A 191 -0.57 24.23 -0.11
C ASP A 191 0.22 24.89 -1.25
N ALA A 192 -0.42 25.78 -2.00
CA ALA A 192 0.16 26.42 -3.17
C ALA A 192 0.33 27.93 -2.94
N SER A 193 1.51 28.45 -3.25
CA SER A 193 1.83 29.87 -3.10
C SER A 193 1.82 30.59 -4.46
N PRO A 194 1.37 31.86 -4.52
CA PRO A 194 1.35 32.65 -5.76
C PRO A 194 2.74 33.02 -6.30
N ASP A 195 3.81 32.76 -5.55
CA ASP A 195 5.20 33.04 -5.95
C ASP A 195 5.84 31.93 -6.81
N GLY A 196 5.06 30.95 -7.26
CA GLY A 196 5.58 29.82 -8.05
C GLY A 196 6.29 28.77 -7.19
N THR A 197 5.92 28.68 -5.92
CA THR A 197 6.32 27.61 -5.01
C THR A 197 5.10 26.94 -4.39
N ALA A 198 5.28 25.72 -3.87
CA ALA A 198 4.25 25.00 -3.13
C ALA A 198 4.87 24.22 -1.97
N SER A 199 4.11 24.08 -0.89
CA SER A 199 4.41 23.12 0.17
C SER A 199 3.96 21.74 -0.30
N VAL A 200 4.88 20.78 -0.39
CA VAL A 200 4.64 19.45 -0.96
C VAL A 200 4.98 18.39 0.07
N ARG A 201 4.02 17.51 0.37
CA ARG A 201 4.24 16.32 1.18
C ARG A 201 4.89 15.24 0.30
N THR A 202 6.03 14.73 0.76
CA THR A 202 6.73 13.59 0.16
C THR A 202 6.91 12.49 1.19
N ALA A 203 7.43 11.34 0.76
CA ALA A 203 7.83 10.25 1.66
C ALA A 203 8.85 10.68 2.73
N HIS A 204 9.60 11.76 2.51
CA HIS A 204 10.62 12.28 3.44
C HIS A 204 10.11 13.42 4.32
N GLY A 205 8.82 13.75 4.22
CA GLY A 205 8.22 14.88 4.91
C GLY A 205 7.82 16.00 3.97
N VAL A 206 7.47 17.14 4.56
CA VAL A 206 7.01 18.31 3.82
C VAL A 206 8.19 19.18 3.44
N GLU A 207 8.29 19.52 2.16
CA GLU A 207 9.33 20.38 1.61
C GLU A 207 8.72 21.49 0.73
N ASN A 208 9.42 22.61 0.60
CA ASN A 208 9.04 23.68 -0.32
C ASN A 208 9.62 23.38 -1.70
N VAL A 209 8.75 23.34 -2.70
CA VAL A 209 9.07 22.93 -4.07
C VAL A 209 8.78 24.07 -5.04
N VAL A 210 9.70 24.31 -5.97
CA VAL A 210 9.49 25.26 -7.07
C VAL A 210 8.55 24.65 -8.12
N THR A 211 7.46 25.32 -8.46
CA THR A 211 6.40 24.80 -9.35
C THR A 211 6.29 25.54 -10.69
N THR A 212 7.20 26.47 -10.96
CA THR A 212 7.20 27.32 -12.17
C THR A 212 7.18 26.55 -13.49
N LEU A 213 7.70 25.31 -13.53
CA LEU A 213 7.74 24.47 -14.72
C LEU A 213 6.44 23.71 -15.02
N VAL A 214 5.57 23.51 -14.02
CA VAL A 214 4.35 22.68 -14.13
C VAL A 214 3.07 23.50 -14.13
N GLY A 215 3.18 24.84 -14.04
CA GLY A 215 2.05 25.75 -13.99
C GLY A 215 1.44 25.88 -12.59
N PRO A 216 0.23 26.49 -12.47
CA PRO A 216 -0.44 26.58 -11.18
C PRO A 216 -0.82 25.18 -10.69
N VAL A 217 -0.47 24.90 -9.44
CA VAL A 217 -0.84 23.67 -8.74
C VAL A 217 -1.89 23.96 -7.68
N ALA A 218 -2.72 22.97 -7.35
CA ALA A 218 -3.72 23.04 -6.31
C ALA A 218 -3.42 22.02 -5.19
N PRO A 219 -3.91 22.24 -3.96
CA PRO A 219 -3.88 21.22 -2.91
C PRO A 219 -4.46 19.89 -3.39
N GLY A 220 -3.73 18.81 -3.16
CA GLY A 220 -4.08 17.46 -3.60
C GLY A 220 -3.53 17.06 -4.97
N ASP A 221 -2.95 17.98 -5.74
CA ASP A 221 -2.23 17.65 -6.97
C ASP A 221 -1.02 16.77 -6.68
N LEU A 222 -0.77 15.79 -7.55
CA LEU A 222 0.43 14.96 -7.50
C LEU A 222 1.48 15.52 -8.46
N VAL A 223 2.71 15.67 -7.97
CA VAL A 223 3.84 16.19 -8.72
C VAL A 223 5.05 15.28 -8.59
N LEU A 224 5.85 15.23 -9.64
CA LEU A 224 7.17 14.60 -9.61
C LEU A 224 8.20 15.66 -9.22
N VAL A 225 8.86 15.46 -8.07
CA VAL A 225 9.83 16.41 -7.50
C VAL A 225 11.24 15.89 -7.70
N HIS A 226 12.09 16.72 -8.27
CA HIS A 226 13.51 16.45 -8.44
C HIS A 226 14.32 17.70 -8.11
N ALA A 227 15.37 17.56 -7.29
CA ALA A 227 16.23 18.67 -6.85
C ALA A 227 15.45 19.92 -6.36
N GLY A 228 14.38 19.73 -5.59
CA GLY A 228 13.54 20.81 -5.04
C GLY A 228 12.62 21.50 -6.05
N THR A 229 12.46 20.93 -7.26
CA THR A 229 11.62 21.47 -8.33
C THR A 229 10.61 20.43 -8.80
N ALA A 230 9.36 20.82 -8.99
CA ALA A 230 8.35 20.00 -9.65
C ALA A 230 8.63 19.99 -11.16
N ILE A 231 8.95 18.80 -11.70
CA ILE A 231 9.31 18.63 -13.11
C ILE A 231 8.15 18.12 -13.97
N SER A 232 7.13 17.51 -13.35
CA SER A 232 5.89 17.11 -14.01
C SER A 232 4.74 17.09 -13.00
N ARG A 233 3.52 17.34 -13.48
CA ARG A 233 2.30 16.91 -12.78
C ARG A 233 1.98 15.47 -13.16
N ILE A 234 1.40 14.72 -12.24
CA ILE A 234 0.90 13.37 -12.46
C ILE A 234 -0.61 13.48 -12.63
N ASP A 235 -1.09 13.33 -13.86
CA ASP A 235 -2.51 13.44 -14.16
C ASP A 235 -3.27 12.21 -13.66
N GLU A 236 -4.53 12.39 -13.24
CA GLU A 236 -5.39 11.29 -12.77
C GLU A 236 -5.69 10.25 -13.86
N ASP A 237 -5.60 10.68 -15.12
CA ASP A 237 -5.98 9.95 -16.34
C ASP A 237 -4.78 9.54 -17.20
N ALA A 238 -3.56 9.47 -16.65
CA ALA A 238 -2.47 8.77 -17.33
C ALA A 238 -2.88 7.30 -17.51
N SER A 239 -3.44 7.06 -18.69
CA SER A 239 -4.22 5.89 -19.13
C SER A 239 -3.35 4.73 -19.54
#